data_AF-A0A928TY94-F1
#
_entry.id   AF-A0A928TY94-F1
#
_cell.length_a   1.000
_cell.length_b   1.000
_cell.length_c   1.000
_cell.angle_alpha   90.00
_cell.angle_beta   90.00
_cell.angle_gamma   90.00
#
_symmetry.space_group_name_H-M   'P 1'
#
loop_
_entity.id
_entity.type
_entity.pdbx_description
1 polymer ?
#
loop_
_entity_poly.entity_id
_entity_poly.type
_entity_poly.pdbx_seq_one_letter_code
_entity_poly.pdbx_strand_id
1 'polypeptide(L)'
;MDTGLNERDWNLLLKRIADGKCTPFIGPAINHAYLPTRRALATSWANEFGYPLENGDLARVAQYLAVENHRYFPHDEMQKQIEAAQKPDFNTPNQPHAILADLPLPIFITTNYDNLMLDALAQHQKEPRRELCRWNPYLLRSHPSLLESGYQPTPANPLVYYLHGHSESPESLVLTEDDYLDFLVNISSNEYNLPPRIQQSLTDSSLLFIGYRPGDWDFRVLFRGLVAAAQGGLRRISVTVQVPPLPDDAAEPTKEKVQEYYGKYIDLTDRQMRVYWGTAEQFIAELGQRRQGATPTPHAAVAVPTIDLLRLQSNLSDTFNLQELQQMTQYDLRIDYETFPDTKPAFILHLVTYMQRRGRLYELAEVCQRERPHVQWL
;
A
#
# COMPACT_ATOMS: atom_id res chain seq x y z
N MET A 1 3.74 -21.43 14.78
CA MET A 1 4.15 -21.27 13.37
C MET A 1 4.75 -19.89 13.23
N ASP A 2 5.91 -19.76 12.60
CA ASP A 2 6.52 -18.46 12.32
C ASP A 2 5.64 -17.75 11.28
N THR A 3 5.03 -16.62 11.66
CA THR A 3 4.13 -15.86 10.78
C THR A 3 4.90 -15.06 9.73
N GLY A 4 6.24 -15.15 9.69
CA GLY A 4 7.10 -14.50 8.70
C GLY A 4 7.43 -13.04 9.01
N LEU A 5 6.63 -12.37 9.86
CA LEU A 5 6.96 -11.05 10.41
C LEU A 5 7.64 -11.19 11.77
N ASN A 6 8.88 -10.75 11.87
CA ASN A 6 9.57 -10.66 13.15
C ASN A 6 9.08 -9.43 13.97
N GLU A 7 9.44 -9.37 15.24
CA GLU A 7 9.03 -8.28 16.14
C GLU A 7 9.49 -6.89 15.69
N ARG A 8 10.62 -6.79 14.97
CA ARG A 8 11.09 -5.50 14.44
C ARG A 8 10.19 -5.01 13.31
N ASP A 9 9.75 -5.90 12.42
CA ASP A 9 8.84 -5.56 11.33
C ASP A 9 7.46 -5.15 11.88
N TRP A 10 6.94 -5.86 12.88
CA TRP A 10 5.71 -5.50 13.58
C TRP A 10 5.80 -4.13 14.26
N ASN A 11 6.86 -3.88 15.02
CA ASN A 11 7.06 -2.59 15.69
C ASN A 11 7.16 -1.43 14.69
N LEU A 12 7.84 -1.63 13.56
CA LEU A 12 7.91 -0.64 12.50
C LEU A 12 6.53 -0.39 11.88
N LEU A 13 5.78 -1.44 11.55
CA LEU A 13 4.43 -1.31 10.99
C LEU A 13 3.50 -0.55 11.93
N LEU A 14 3.44 -0.94 13.21
CA LEU A 14 2.61 -0.30 14.23
C LEU A 14 2.96 1.18 14.41
N LYS A 15 4.25 1.51 14.46
CA LYS A 15 4.72 2.90 14.52
C LYS A 15 4.26 3.70 13.30
N ARG A 16 4.39 3.14 12.09
CA ARG A 16 4.00 3.81 10.84
C ARG A 16 2.49 4.01 10.75
N ILE A 17 1.71 3.07 11.27
CA ILE A 17 0.26 3.21 11.40
C ILE A 17 -0.07 4.34 12.38
N ALA A 18 0.55 4.37 13.56
CA ALA A 18 0.34 5.42 14.56
C ALA A 18 0.70 6.82 14.04
N ASP A 19 1.80 6.92 13.27
CA ASP A 19 2.25 8.17 12.65
C ASP A 19 1.38 8.63 11.46
N GLY A 20 0.37 7.86 11.05
CA GLY A 20 -0.44 8.15 9.86
C GLY A 20 0.32 7.96 8.54
N LYS A 21 1.45 7.23 8.55
CA LYS A 21 2.36 7.04 7.41
C LYS A 21 2.32 5.61 6.87
N CYS A 22 1.13 5.02 6.87
CA CYS A 22 0.83 3.72 6.28
C CYS A 22 -0.35 3.88 5.32
N THR A 23 -0.30 3.24 4.15
CA THR A 23 -1.40 3.21 3.18
C THR A 23 -1.83 1.76 2.96
N PRO A 24 -3.01 1.37 3.45
CA PRO A 24 -3.55 0.05 3.22
C PRO A 24 -3.98 -0.09 1.76
N PHE A 25 -3.56 -1.20 1.16
CA PHE A 25 -4.08 -1.74 -0.08
C PHE A 25 -5.00 -2.90 0.28
N ILE A 26 -6.28 -2.77 -0.02
CA ILE A 26 -7.33 -3.71 0.36
C ILE A 26 -7.78 -4.46 -0.89
N GLY A 27 -7.57 -5.76 -0.91
CA GLY A 27 -7.93 -6.68 -1.98
C GLY A 27 -9.12 -7.57 -1.62
N PRO A 28 -9.58 -8.38 -2.60
CA PRO A 28 -10.89 -9.05 -2.52
C PRO A 28 -10.95 -10.16 -1.47
N ALA A 29 -9.82 -10.75 -1.07
CA ALA A 29 -9.87 -11.86 -0.12
C ALA A 29 -10.29 -11.43 1.30
N ILE A 30 -10.25 -10.13 1.62
CA ILE A 30 -10.78 -9.61 2.89
C ILE A 30 -12.31 -9.77 3.00
N ASN A 31 -12.99 -9.93 1.87
CA ASN A 31 -14.45 -10.02 1.77
C ASN A 31 -14.94 -11.47 1.69
N HIS A 32 -14.08 -12.48 1.84
CA HIS A 32 -14.40 -13.87 1.52
C HIS A 32 -15.63 -14.44 2.26
N ALA A 33 -15.99 -13.89 3.42
CA ALA A 33 -17.15 -14.28 4.20
C ALA A 33 -18.48 -13.69 3.69
N TYR A 34 -18.44 -12.66 2.84
CA TYR A 34 -19.60 -11.86 2.42
C TYR A 34 -19.77 -11.79 0.90
N LEU A 35 -18.66 -11.86 0.16
CA LEU A 35 -18.63 -11.84 -1.30
C LEU A 35 -17.92 -13.10 -1.82
N PRO A 36 -18.38 -13.65 -2.96
CA PRO A 36 -17.71 -14.78 -3.58
C PRO A 36 -16.28 -14.41 -3.96
N THR A 37 -15.35 -15.34 -3.75
CA THR A 37 -13.99 -15.19 -4.27
C THR A 37 -14.03 -15.07 -5.80
N ARG A 38 -13.05 -14.39 -6.40
CA ARG A 38 -12.97 -14.26 -7.87
C ARG A 38 -13.04 -15.61 -8.59
N ARG A 39 -12.38 -16.64 -8.04
CA ARG A 39 -12.43 -18.01 -8.60
C ARG A 39 -13.84 -18.60 -8.50
N ALA A 40 -14.51 -18.45 -7.36
CA ALA A 40 -15.88 -18.92 -7.19
C ALA A 40 -16.84 -18.21 -8.14
N LEU A 41 -16.68 -16.90 -8.31
CA LEU A 41 -17.49 -16.11 -9.25
C LEU A 41 -17.21 -16.51 -10.71
N ALA A 42 -15.94 -16.68 -11.09
CA ALA A 42 -15.54 -17.17 -12.41
C ALA A 42 -16.17 -18.52 -12.73
N THR A 43 -16.14 -19.46 -11.77
CA THR A 43 -16.79 -20.76 -11.90
C THR A 43 -18.30 -20.65 -12.02
N SER A 44 -18.94 -19.79 -11.22
CA SER A 44 -20.39 -19.56 -11.27
C SER A 44 -20.82 -19.02 -12.62
N TRP A 45 -20.19 -17.92 -13.08
CA TRP A 45 -20.49 -17.32 -14.38
C TRP A 45 -20.17 -18.24 -15.54
N ALA A 46 -19.08 -19.01 -15.46
CA ALA A 46 -18.77 -19.99 -16.50
C ALA A 46 -19.86 -21.05 -16.65
N ASN A 47 -20.39 -21.56 -15.54
CA ASN A 47 -21.46 -22.55 -15.55
C ASN A 47 -22.79 -21.94 -16.03
N GLU A 48 -23.10 -20.72 -15.60
CA GLU A 48 -24.35 -20.03 -15.93
C GLU A 48 -24.42 -19.60 -17.40
N PHE A 49 -23.33 -19.04 -17.93
CA PHE A 49 -23.26 -18.50 -19.29
C PHE A 49 -22.60 -19.45 -20.31
N GLY A 50 -22.24 -20.66 -19.89
CA GLY A 50 -21.72 -21.70 -20.77
C GLY A 50 -20.31 -21.43 -21.31
N TYR A 51 -19.42 -20.87 -20.51
CA TYR A 51 -18.04 -20.57 -20.92
C TYR A 51 -17.27 -21.86 -21.30
N PRO A 52 -16.67 -21.93 -22.51
CA PRO A 52 -16.21 -23.20 -23.08
C PRO A 52 -14.76 -23.59 -22.71
N LEU A 53 -14.03 -22.78 -21.93
CA LEU A 53 -12.61 -23.02 -21.59
C LEU A 53 -12.42 -23.18 -20.07
N GLU A 54 -11.16 -23.32 -19.63
CA GLU A 54 -10.81 -23.37 -18.21
C GLU A 54 -11.26 -22.12 -17.44
N ASN A 55 -12.09 -22.30 -16.42
CA ASN A 55 -12.90 -21.28 -15.75
C ASN A 55 -12.31 -20.76 -14.43
N GLY A 56 -10.98 -20.73 -14.32
CA GLY A 56 -10.27 -20.30 -13.11
C GLY A 56 -10.03 -18.78 -12.99
N ASP A 57 -10.13 -18.04 -14.10
CA ASP A 57 -9.84 -16.60 -14.17
C ASP A 57 -11.12 -15.79 -14.47
N LEU A 58 -11.49 -14.93 -13.53
CA LEU A 58 -12.67 -14.08 -13.64
C LEU A 58 -12.57 -13.11 -14.83
N ALA A 59 -11.40 -12.56 -15.12
CA ALA A 59 -11.27 -11.57 -16.18
C ALA A 59 -11.56 -12.17 -17.56
N ARG A 60 -11.13 -13.43 -17.77
CA ARG A 60 -11.37 -14.16 -19.00
C ARG A 60 -12.83 -14.58 -19.15
N VAL A 61 -13.45 -15.06 -18.06
CA VAL A 61 -14.88 -15.39 -18.06
C VAL A 61 -15.71 -14.12 -18.31
N ALA A 62 -15.37 -13.01 -17.65
CA ALA A 62 -16.02 -11.72 -17.87
C ALA A 62 -15.85 -11.22 -19.32
N GLN A 63 -14.66 -11.39 -19.91
CA GLN A 63 -14.42 -11.06 -21.32
C GLN A 63 -15.33 -11.87 -22.24
N TYR A 64 -15.51 -13.17 -21.99
CA TYR A 64 -16.46 -13.99 -22.73
C TYR A 64 -17.90 -13.48 -22.60
N LEU A 65 -18.35 -13.15 -21.39
CA LEU A 65 -19.66 -12.53 -21.16
C LEU A 65 -19.85 -11.24 -21.97
N ALA A 66 -18.83 -10.39 -22.05
CA ALA A 66 -18.85 -9.16 -22.83
C ALA A 66 -18.95 -9.41 -24.35
N VAL A 67 -18.29 -10.47 -24.84
CA VAL A 67 -18.30 -10.86 -26.27
C VAL A 67 -19.63 -11.46 -26.69
N GLU A 68 -20.20 -12.36 -25.89
CA GLU A 68 -21.46 -13.04 -26.22
C GLU A 68 -22.70 -12.15 -26.04
N ASN A 69 -22.59 -11.09 -25.22
CA ASN A 69 -23.69 -10.18 -24.94
C ASN A 69 -23.36 -8.76 -25.45
N HIS A 70 -23.13 -7.82 -24.53
CA HIS A 70 -22.64 -6.49 -24.82
C HIS A 70 -21.48 -6.14 -23.88
N ARG A 71 -20.67 -5.15 -24.28
CA ARG A 71 -19.43 -4.77 -23.58
C ARG A 71 -19.57 -4.63 -22.05
N TYR A 72 -20.65 -4.00 -21.59
CA TYR A 72 -20.89 -3.73 -20.16
C TYR A 72 -21.70 -4.79 -19.41
N PHE A 73 -22.12 -5.87 -20.09
CA PHE A 73 -22.90 -6.94 -19.46
C PHE A 73 -22.22 -7.52 -18.21
N PRO A 74 -20.92 -7.91 -18.22
CA PRO A 74 -20.29 -8.41 -17.00
C PRO A 74 -20.18 -7.36 -15.88
N HIS A 75 -20.10 -6.07 -16.22
CA HIS A 75 -20.08 -4.98 -15.24
C HIS A 75 -21.42 -4.86 -14.52
N ASP A 76 -22.51 -4.95 -15.27
CA ASP A 76 -23.88 -4.95 -14.73
C ASP A 76 -24.13 -6.19 -13.87
N GLU A 77 -23.66 -7.36 -14.29
CA GLU A 77 -23.74 -8.59 -13.47
C GLU A 77 -22.91 -8.47 -12.19
N MET A 78 -21.71 -7.89 -12.26
CA MET A 78 -20.91 -7.63 -11.06
C MET A 78 -21.63 -6.71 -10.08
N GLN A 79 -22.24 -5.63 -10.58
CA GLN A 79 -23.02 -4.72 -9.75
C GLN A 79 -24.14 -5.47 -9.02
N LYS A 80 -24.94 -6.27 -9.74
CA LYS A 80 -26.02 -7.08 -9.15
C LYS A 80 -25.53 -8.02 -8.06
N GLN A 81 -24.39 -8.68 -8.28
CA GLN A 81 -23.78 -9.58 -7.31
C GLN A 81 -23.41 -8.86 -6.01
N ILE A 82 -22.89 -7.64 -6.11
CA ILE A 82 -22.52 -6.81 -4.94
C ILE A 82 -23.76 -6.28 -4.22
N GLU A 83 -24.76 -5.84 -4.97
CA GLU A 83 -26.04 -5.37 -4.40
C GLU A 83 -26.80 -6.47 -3.66
N ALA A 84 -26.70 -7.72 -4.14
CA ALA A 84 -27.31 -8.88 -3.52
C ALA A 84 -26.52 -9.42 -2.31
N ALA A 85 -25.27 -8.98 -2.11
CA ALA A 85 -24.42 -9.50 -1.06
C ALA A 85 -24.86 -9.07 0.34
N GLN A 86 -24.70 -9.97 1.31
CA GLN A 86 -24.98 -9.65 2.71
C GLN A 86 -23.92 -8.68 3.25
N LYS A 87 -24.36 -7.58 3.85
CA LYS A 87 -23.46 -6.67 4.55
C LYS A 87 -22.97 -7.28 5.88
N PRO A 88 -21.67 -7.14 6.21
CA PRO A 88 -21.14 -7.53 7.51
C PRO A 88 -21.72 -6.67 8.64
N ASP A 89 -21.81 -7.25 9.84
CA ASP A 89 -21.94 -6.45 11.06
C ASP A 89 -20.55 -5.99 11.50
N PHE A 90 -20.24 -4.72 11.27
CA PHE A 90 -18.96 -4.11 11.63
C PHE A 90 -18.73 -4.00 13.16
N ASN A 91 -19.74 -4.31 14.00
CA ASN A 91 -19.54 -4.42 15.45
C ASN A 91 -19.01 -5.79 15.88
N THR A 92 -18.96 -6.76 14.96
CA THR A 92 -18.44 -8.10 15.26
C THR A 92 -16.98 -8.01 15.71
N PRO A 93 -16.58 -8.64 16.82
CA PRO A 93 -15.18 -8.67 17.24
C PRO A 93 -14.27 -9.20 16.13
N ASN A 94 -13.13 -8.55 15.92
CA ASN A 94 -12.16 -8.88 14.88
C ASN A 94 -12.69 -8.79 13.44
N GLN A 95 -13.78 -8.06 13.19
CA GLN A 95 -14.23 -7.81 11.82
C GLN A 95 -13.14 -7.01 11.07
N PRO A 96 -12.69 -7.47 9.88
CA PRO A 96 -11.50 -6.92 9.24
C PRO A 96 -11.57 -5.42 8.90
N HIS A 97 -12.69 -4.97 8.36
CA HIS A 97 -12.93 -3.58 7.98
C HIS A 97 -13.06 -2.65 9.20
N ALA A 98 -13.65 -3.13 10.29
CA ALA A 98 -13.80 -2.40 11.55
C ALA A 98 -12.43 -2.09 12.16
N ILE A 99 -11.53 -3.09 12.23
CA ILE A 99 -10.16 -2.87 12.70
C ILE A 99 -9.39 -1.93 11.76
N LEU A 100 -9.57 -2.05 10.44
CA LEU A 100 -8.99 -1.10 9.48
C LEU A 100 -9.56 0.32 9.65
N ALA A 101 -10.85 0.43 9.97
CA ALA A 101 -11.53 1.70 10.21
C ALA A 101 -11.03 2.39 11.49
N ASP A 102 -10.60 1.63 12.50
CA ASP A 102 -9.97 2.15 13.73
C ASP A 102 -8.53 2.66 13.53
N LEU A 103 -7.93 2.45 12.35
CA LEU A 103 -6.59 2.96 12.09
C LEU A 103 -6.62 4.49 11.86
N PRO A 104 -5.67 5.27 12.40
CA PRO A 104 -5.60 6.72 12.21
C PRO A 104 -4.97 7.06 10.84
N LEU A 105 -5.49 6.46 9.77
CA LEU A 105 -4.94 6.57 8.42
C LEU A 105 -5.84 7.46 7.55
N PRO A 106 -5.25 8.38 6.76
CA PRO A 106 -6.03 9.30 5.94
C PRO A 106 -6.43 8.73 4.58
N ILE A 107 -5.77 7.68 4.09
CA ILE A 107 -5.97 7.14 2.74
C ILE A 107 -6.00 5.61 2.82
N PHE A 108 -7.03 5.03 2.21
CA PHE A 108 -7.19 3.59 1.97
C PHE A 108 -7.31 3.39 0.45
N ILE A 109 -6.57 2.45 -0.12
CA ILE A 109 -6.65 2.12 -1.54
C ILE A 109 -7.27 0.72 -1.66
N THR A 110 -8.24 0.55 -2.56
CA THR A 110 -8.89 -0.75 -2.74
C THR A 110 -9.05 -1.12 -4.22
N THR A 111 -9.03 -2.42 -4.47
CA THR A 111 -9.39 -3.03 -5.77
C THR A 111 -10.72 -3.78 -5.70
N ASN A 112 -11.44 -3.63 -4.59
CA ASN A 112 -12.78 -4.14 -4.41
C ASN A 112 -13.78 -3.14 -4.97
N TYR A 113 -14.93 -3.63 -5.42
CA TYR A 113 -15.95 -2.81 -6.08
C TYR A 113 -17.08 -2.37 -5.12
N ASP A 114 -17.07 -2.86 -3.89
CA ASP A 114 -18.11 -2.66 -2.87
C ASP A 114 -17.87 -1.43 -1.98
N ASN A 115 -18.89 -1.11 -1.16
CA ASN A 115 -18.87 -0.02 -0.19
C ASN A 115 -18.35 -0.44 1.20
N LEU A 116 -17.84 -1.66 1.43
CA LEU A 116 -17.63 -2.19 2.79
C LEU A 116 -16.63 -1.38 3.62
N MET A 117 -15.55 -0.88 2.99
CA MET A 117 -14.59 -0.02 3.69
C MET A 117 -15.18 1.35 4.01
N LEU A 118 -16.00 1.92 3.10
CA LEU A 118 -16.71 3.18 3.33
C LEU A 118 -17.70 3.04 4.49
N ASP A 119 -18.52 1.98 4.46
CA ASP A 119 -19.52 1.67 5.48
C ASP A 119 -18.86 1.48 6.86
N ALA A 120 -17.73 0.75 6.93
CA ALA A 120 -16.98 0.56 8.16
C ALA A 120 -16.42 1.88 8.73
N LEU A 121 -15.84 2.73 7.88
CA LEU A 121 -15.33 4.05 8.32
C LEU A 121 -16.45 4.94 8.85
N ALA A 122 -17.60 4.97 8.18
CA ALA A 122 -18.75 5.74 8.61
C ALA A 122 -19.30 5.25 9.97
N GLN A 123 -19.38 3.92 10.16
CA GLN A 123 -19.82 3.34 11.42
C GLN A 123 -18.86 3.64 12.59
N HIS A 124 -17.57 3.83 12.29
CA HIS A 124 -16.55 4.27 13.23
C HIS A 124 -16.45 5.80 13.37
N GLN A 125 -17.54 6.51 13.10
CA GLN A 125 -17.69 7.96 13.31
C GLN A 125 -16.69 8.82 12.50
N LYS A 126 -16.29 8.35 11.32
CA LYS A 126 -15.51 9.11 10.34
C LYS A 126 -16.40 9.58 9.20
N GLU A 127 -15.93 10.56 8.43
CA GLU A 127 -16.58 11.04 7.21
C GLU A 127 -15.79 10.62 5.97
N PRO A 128 -15.88 9.36 5.53
CA PRO A 128 -15.12 8.88 4.40
C PRO A 128 -15.59 9.52 3.09
N ARG A 129 -14.63 9.77 2.18
CA ARG A 129 -14.89 10.21 0.80
C ARG A 129 -14.42 9.15 -0.18
N ARG A 130 -15.23 8.93 -1.22
CA ARG A 130 -14.91 8.05 -2.35
C ARG A 130 -14.24 8.85 -3.45
N GLU A 131 -13.15 8.32 -4.00
CA GLU A 131 -12.53 8.79 -5.23
C GLU A 131 -12.30 7.59 -6.16
N LEU A 132 -12.66 7.73 -7.44
CA LEU A 132 -12.43 6.70 -8.45
C LEU A 132 -11.10 6.94 -9.17
N CYS A 133 -10.41 5.85 -9.52
CA CYS A 133 -9.33 5.93 -10.49
C CYS A 133 -9.90 6.23 -11.87
N ARG A 134 -9.58 7.41 -12.42
CA ARG A 134 -10.08 7.84 -13.73
C ARG A 134 -9.18 7.32 -14.85
N TRP A 135 -9.10 6.00 -14.99
CA TRP A 135 -8.16 5.32 -15.87
C TRP A 135 -8.54 5.33 -17.35
N ASN A 136 -9.68 5.92 -17.74
CA ASN A 136 -10.11 6.01 -19.13
C ASN A 136 -10.67 7.41 -19.47
N PRO A 137 -10.75 7.78 -20.77
CA PRO A 137 -11.15 9.13 -21.18
C PRO A 137 -12.56 9.52 -20.74
N TYR A 138 -13.47 8.55 -20.61
CA TYR A 138 -14.83 8.82 -20.15
C TYR A 138 -14.79 9.26 -18.69
N LEU A 139 -14.13 8.51 -17.81
CA LEU A 139 -14.02 8.83 -16.38
C LEU A 139 -13.37 10.19 -16.13
N LEU A 140 -12.34 10.56 -16.89
CA LEU A 140 -11.72 11.89 -16.78
C LEU A 140 -12.71 13.03 -17.04
N ARG A 141 -13.67 12.83 -17.95
CA ARG A 141 -14.66 13.84 -18.33
C ARG A 141 -15.91 13.83 -17.45
N SER A 142 -16.39 12.65 -17.08
CA SER A 142 -17.67 12.48 -16.39
C SER A 142 -17.56 12.47 -14.87
N HIS A 143 -16.37 12.18 -14.32
CA HIS A 143 -16.16 12.06 -12.88
C HIS A 143 -15.15 13.13 -12.40
N PRO A 144 -15.62 14.22 -11.77
CA PRO A 144 -14.73 15.23 -11.20
C PRO A 144 -13.90 14.64 -10.06
N SER A 145 -12.63 15.05 -9.95
CA SER A 145 -11.75 14.58 -8.87
C SER A 145 -11.86 15.46 -7.63
N LEU A 146 -12.11 14.84 -6.47
CA LEU A 146 -12.10 15.52 -5.18
C LEU A 146 -10.69 16.02 -4.87
N LEU A 147 -9.67 15.23 -5.19
CA LEU A 147 -8.27 15.57 -4.95
C LEU A 147 -7.82 16.78 -5.78
N GLU A 148 -8.27 16.89 -7.03
CA GLU A 148 -8.01 18.08 -7.87
C GLU A 148 -8.78 19.31 -7.39
N SER A 149 -9.93 19.12 -6.74
CA SER A 149 -10.70 20.21 -6.11
C SER A 149 -10.11 20.72 -4.79
N GLY A 150 -8.96 20.18 -4.37
CA GLY A 150 -8.23 20.62 -3.17
C GLY A 150 -8.55 19.82 -1.90
N TYR A 151 -9.32 18.74 -2.00
CA TYR A 151 -9.59 17.86 -0.86
C TYR A 151 -8.29 17.32 -0.25
N GLN A 152 -8.15 17.43 1.06
CA GLN A 152 -7.01 16.89 1.82
C GLN A 152 -7.52 15.80 2.76
N PRO A 153 -7.22 14.52 2.45
CA PRO A 153 -7.64 13.41 3.30
C PRO A 153 -7.03 13.52 4.71
N THR A 154 -7.83 13.24 5.74
CA THR A 154 -7.39 13.21 7.15
C THR A 154 -7.90 11.95 7.83
N PRO A 155 -7.38 11.55 9.01
CA PRO A 155 -7.93 10.40 9.73
C PRO A 155 -9.43 10.52 10.10
N ALA A 156 -9.93 11.75 10.27
CA ALA A 156 -11.35 12.03 10.52
C ALA A 156 -12.18 12.04 9.23
N ASN A 157 -11.59 12.53 8.13
CA ASN A 157 -12.20 12.57 6.80
C ASN A 157 -11.33 11.74 5.83
N PRO A 158 -11.32 10.41 5.96
CA PRO A 158 -10.42 9.57 5.18
C PRO A 158 -10.88 9.47 3.73
N LEU A 159 -9.95 9.21 2.83
CA LEU A 159 -10.23 8.89 1.44
C LEU A 159 -10.18 7.38 1.23
N VAL A 160 -11.20 6.82 0.58
CA VAL A 160 -11.14 5.49 -0.03
C VAL A 160 -11.01 5.66 -1.54
N TYR A 161 -9.83 5.31 -2.05
CA TYR A 161 -9.48 5.40 -3.47
C TYR A 161 -9.70 4.05 -4.15
N TYR A 162 -10.64 4.01 -5.09
CA TYR A 162 -11.05 2.80 -5.81
C TYR A 162 -10.24 2.65 -7.09
N LEU A 163 -9.22 1.81 -7.01
CA LEU A 163 -8.23 1.64 -8.07
C LEU A 163 -8.79 0.90 -9.29
N HIS A 164 -9.67 -0.08 -9.06
CA HIS A 164 -10.35 -0.84 -10.10
C HIS A 164 -11.82 -0.42 -10.31
N GLY A 165 -12.19 0.80 -9.90
CA GLY A 165 -13.56 1.28 -10.01
C GLY A 165 -14.49 0.82 -8.89
N HIS A 166 -15.76 1.19 -9.01
CA HIS A 166 -16.80 0.98 -8.01
C HIS A 166 -18.11 0.50 -8.64
N SER A 167 -18.84 -0.38 -7.95
CA SER A 167 -20.08 -1.02 -8.42
C SER A 167 -21.17 -0.04 -8.88
N GLU A 168 -21.35 1.08 -8.17
CA GLU A 168 -22.28 2.16 -8.57
C GLU A 168 -21.86 2.92 -9.85
N SER A 169 -20.69 2.65 -10.39
CA SER A 169 -20.20 3.25 -11.64
C SER A 169 -19.63 2.13 -12.52
N PRO A 170 -20.49 1.29 -13.14
CA PRO A 170 -20.07 0.11 -13.90
C PRO A 170 -19.00 0.42 -14.95
N GLU A 171 -19.04 1.58 -15.60
CA GLU A 171 -18.05 2.03 -16.58
C GLU A 171 -16.62 2.20 -16.02
N SER A 172 -16.48 2.21 -14.69
CA SER A 172 -15.20 2.35 -13.99
C SER A 172 -14.55 1.03 -13.66
N LEU A 173 -15.29 -0.10 -13.71
CA LEU A 173 -14.76 -1.37 -13.25
C LEU A 173 -13.66 -1.88 -14.17
N VAL A 174 -12.59 -2.37 -13.56
CA VAL A 174 -11.53 -3.10 -14.27
C VAL A 174 -11.80 -4.60 -14.13
N LEU A 175 -12.65 -5.15 -15.00
CA LEU A 175 -13.21 -6.49 -14.82
C LEU A 175 -12.80 -7.45 -15.94
N THR A 176 -12.89 -7.06 -17.20
CA THR A 176 -12.57 -7.94 -18.34
C THR A 176 -11.08 -7.90 -18.70
N GLU A 177 -10.60 -8.86 -19.49
CA GLU A 177 -9.21 -8.84 -20.00
C GLU A 177 -8.90 -7.51 -20.72
N ASP A 178 -9.84 -7.01 -21.54
CA ASP A 178 -9.70 -5.71 -22.21
C ASP A 178 -9.62 -4.54 -21.21
N ASP A 179 -10.47 -4.54 -20.17
CA ASP A 179 -10.43 -3.46 -19.17
C ASP A 179 -9.07 -3.41 -18.45
N TYR A 180 -8.51 -4.57 -18.10
CA TYR A 180 -7.20 -4.63 -17.45
C TYR A 180 -6.07 -4.18 -18.37
N LEU A 181 -6.11 -4.52 -19.66
CA LEU A 181 -5.14 -4.07 -20.65
C LEU A 181 -5.23 -2.56 -20.83
N ASP A 182 -6.43 -2.02 -21.03
CA ASP A 182 -6.68 -0.59 -21.17
C ASP A 182 -6.26 0.17 -19.90
N PHE A 183 -6.63 -0.34 -18.73
CA PHE A 183 -6.21 0.20 -17.42
C PHE A 183 -4.69 0.31 -17.36
N LEU A 184 -3.97 -0.78 -17.64
CA LEU A 184 -2.51 -0.83 -17.61
C LEU A 184 -1.85 0.17 -18.54
N VAL A 185 -2.32 0.22 -19.79
CA VAL A 185 -1.79 1.15 -20.80
C VAL A 185 -2.00 2.58 -20.32
N ASN A 186 -3.20 2.90 -19.85
CA ASN A 186 -3.55 4.27 -19.50
C ASN A 186 -2.83 4.75 -18.23
N ILE A 187 -2.81 3.97 -17.15
CA ILE A 187 -2.13 4.37 -15.90
C ILE A 187 -0.61 4.52 -16.04
N SER A 188 -0.02 3.92 -17.07
CA SER A 188 1.41 4.06 -17.39
C SER A 188 1.73 5.29 -18.24
N SER A 189 0.70 6.00 -18.72
CA SER A 189 0.83 7.21 -19.53
C SER A 189 0.69 8.47 -18.66
N ASN A 190 1.28 9.58 -19.13
CA ASN A 190 1.24 10.85 -18.39
C ASN A 190 -0.17 11.44 -18.22
N GLU A 191 -1.11 11.06 -19.10
CA GLU A 191 -2.47 11.64 -19.17
C GLU A 191 -3.42 11.05 -18.10
N TYR A 192 -3.25 9.78 -17.74
CA TYR A 192 -4.08 9.09 -16.73
C TYR A 192 -3.30 8.77 -15.45
N ASN A 193 -2.26 9.56 -15.19
CA ASN A 193 -1.48 9.47 -13.97
C ASN A 193 -2.38 9.51 -12.74
N LEU A 194 -2.06 8.68 -11.76
CA LEU A 194 -2.71 8.74 -10.45
C LEU A 194 -2.58 10.17 -9.87
N PRO A 195 -3.61 10.68 -9.16
CA PRO A 195 -3.53 12.00 -8.55
C PRO A 195 -2.26 12.14 -7.69
N PRO A 196 -1.60 13.31 -7.64
CA PRO A 196 -0.32 13.48 -6.94
C PRO A 196 -0.37 13.04 -5.47
N ARG A 197 -1.51 13.22 -4.80
CA ARG A 197 -1.72 12.76 -3.42
C ARG A 197 -1.67 11.24 -3.28
N ILE A 198 -2.21 10.51 -4.26
CA ILE A 198 -2.15 9.05 -4.31
C ILE A 198 -0.73 8.60 -4.64
N GLN A 199 -0.08 9.22 -5.63
CA GLN A 199 1.33 8.95 -5.94
C GLN A 199 2.24 9.16 -4.72
N GLN A 200 2.03 10.23 -3.96
CA GLN A 200 2.78 10.50 -2.74
C GLN A 200 2.55 9.42 -1.66
N SER A 201 1.29 8.96 -1.49
CA SER A 201 0.99 7.86 -0.58
C SER A 201 1.73 6.57 -1.00
N LEU A 202 1.89 6.34 -2.31
CA LEU A 202 2.66 5.22 -2.84
C LEU A 202 4.16 5.34 -2.59
N THR A 203 4.74 6.54 -2.49
CA THR A 203 6.20 6.74 -2.33
C THR A 203 6.63 6.95 -0.89
N ASP A 204 5.86 7.72 -0.12
CA ASP A 204 6.30 8.28 1.18
C ASP A 204 5.79 7.47 2.38
N SER A 205 4.84 6.55 2.14
CA SER A 205 4.21 5.72 3.18
C SER A 205 4.74 4.29 3.18
N SER A 206 4.47 3.58 4.27
CA SER A 206 4.57 2.12 4.31
C SER A 206 3.33 1.52 3.65
N LEU A 207 3.48 0.54 2.77
CA LEU A 207 2.35 -0.08 2.09
C LEU A 207 1.91 -1.34 2.83
N LEU A 208 0.61 -1.51 3.04
CA LEU A 208 0.05 -2.70 3.70
C LEU A 208 -0.95 -3.37 2.77
N PHE A 209 -0.52 -4.42 2.07
CA PHE A 209 -1.34 -5.20 1.15
C PHE A 209 -2.06 -6.34 1.90
N ILE A 210 -3.39 -6.28 1.92
CA ILE A 210 -4.25 -7.23 2.61
C ILE A 210 -5.23 -7.80 1.60
N GLY A 211 -5.38 -9.13 1.60
CA GLY A 211 -6.36 -9.80 0.75
C GLY A 211 -5.99 -9.88 -0.74
N TYR A 212 -4.70 -9.76 -1.05
CA TYR A 212 -4.13 -10.02 -2.38
C TYR A 212 -3.43 -11.36 -2.42
N ARG A 213 -3.35 -11.99 -3.59
CA ARG A 213 -2.51 -13.16 -3.83
C ARG A 213 -1.41 -12.78 -4.84
N PRO A 214 -0.12 -12.96 -4.54
CA PRO A 214 1.01 -12.60 -5.40
C PRO A 214 1.09 -13.49 -6.63
N GLY A 215 0.40 -14.63 -6.61
CA GLY A 215 0.16 -15.45 -7.79
C GLY A 215 -0.81 -14.80 -8.77
N ASP A 216 -1.71 -13.95 -8.30
CA ASP A 216 -2.67 -13.27 -9.16
C ASP A 216 -1.95 -12.20 -9.97
N TRP A 217 -2.18 -12.21 -11.27
CA TRP A 217 -1.46 -11.37 -12.22
C TRP A 217 -1.83 -9.90 -12.03
N ASP A 218 -3.05 -9.59 -11.56
CA ASP A 218 -3.50 -8.24 -11.26
C ASP A 218 -2.69 -7.60 -10.11
N PHE A 219 -2.40 -8.34 -9.04
CA PHE A 219 -1.49 -7.86 -7.99
C PHE A 219 -0.11 -7.53 -8.57
N ARG A 220 0.43 -8.41 -9.42
CA ARG A 220 1.75 -8.18 -10.05
C ARG A 220 1.74 -6.95 -10.94
N VAL A 221 0.65 -6.76 -11.66
CA VAL A 221 0.40 -5.60 -12.52
C VAL A 221 0.33 -4.31 -11.70
N LEU A 222 -0.44 -4.28 -10.62
CA LEU A 222 -0.53 -3.13 -9.73
C LEU A 222 0.81 -2.84 -9.05
N PHE A 223 1.45 -3.88 -8.54
CA PHE A 223 2.72 -3.74 -7.84
C PHE A 223 3.85 -3.32 -8.79
N ARG A 224 3.95 -3.88 -10.01
CA ARG A 224 5.01 -3.48 -10.95
C ARG A 224 4.69 -2.17 -11.66
N GLY A 225 3.44 -2.00 -12.10
CA GLY A 225 3.01 -0.86 -12.90
C GLY A 225 2.88 0.44 -12.10
N LEU A 226 2.39 0.39 -10.86
CA LEU A 226 2.16 1.59 -10.05
C LEU A 226 3.16 1.74 -8.93
N VAL A 227 3.43 0.63 -8.23
CA VAL A 227 4.28 0.66 -7.05
C VAL A 227 5.74 0.73 -7.52
N ALA A 228 6.26 -0.24 -8.25
CA ALA A 228 7.66 -0.25 -8.69
C ALA A 228 8.04 0.93 -9.61
N ALA A 229 7.14 1.41 -10.46
CA ALA A 229 7.39 2.58 -11.31
C ALA A 229 7.60 3.88 -10.50
N ALA A 230 7.01 3.99 -9.31
CA ALA A 230 7.18 5.13 -8.42
C ALA A 230 8.51 5.10 -7.60
N GLN A 231 9.44 4.18 -7.89
CA GLN A 231 10.69 3.95 -7.13
C GLN A 231 11.79 5.03 -7.26
N GLY A 232 11.42 6.28 -7.52
CA GLY A 232 12.34 7.42 -7.41
C GLY A 232 12.64 7.89 -5.97
N GLY A 233 12.16 7.20 -4.92
CA GLY A 233 12.22 7.68 -3.53
C GLY A 233 12.18 6.61 -2.41
N LEU A 234 12.45 7.10 -1.18
CA LEU A 234 12.64 6.42 0.13
C LEU A 234 11.48 5.51 0.60
N ARG A 235 11.09 4.48 -0.15
CA ARG A 235 10.23 3.44 0.42
C ARG A 235 10.94 2.73 1.57
N ARG A 236 10.18 2.44 2.63
CA ARG A 236 10.73 1.93 3.91
C ARG A 236 10.37 0.48 4.20
N ILE A 237 9.08 0.11 4.07
CA ILE A 237 8.61 -1.27 4.25
C ILE A 237 7.25 -1.44 3.55
N SER A 238 7.08 -2.57 2.86
CA SER A 238 5.78 -3.04 2.36
C SER A 238 5.45 -4.36 3.06
N VAL A 239 4.25 -4.52 3.61
CA VAL A 239 3.79 -5.79 4.19
C VAL A 239 2.73 -6.37 3.29
N THR A 240 2.84 -7.65 2.96
CA THR A 240 1.80 -8.40 2.24
C THR A 240 1.33 -9.57 3.08
N VAL A 241 0.01 -9.73 3.18
CA VAL A 241 -0.65 -10.79 3.97
C VAL A 241 -1.06 -11.94 3.06
N GLN A 242 -0.54 -13.13 3.32
CA GLN A 242 -0.58 -14.26 2.39
C GLN A 242 -0.97 -15.59 3.03
N VAL A 243 -1.97 -16.24 2.42
CA VAL A 243 -2.24 -17.67 2.66
C VAL A 243 -1.51 -18.48 1.59
N PRO A 244 -0.73 -19.52 1.95
CA PRO A 244 -0.20 -20.45 0.99
C PRO A 244 -1.34 -21.04 0.13
N PRO A 245 -1.24 -21.06 -1.21
CA PRO A 245 -2.30 -21.58 -2.09
C PRO A 245 -2.33 -23.11 -2.09
N LEU A 246 -2.52 -23.70 -0.92
CA LEU A 246 -2.56 -25.14 -0.70
C LEU A 246 -3.85 -25.51 0.05
N PRO A 247 -4.38 -26.72 -0.18
CA PRO A 247 -5.40 -27.29 0.69
C PRO A 247 -4.96 -27.27 2.17
N ASP A 248 -5.92 -27.09 3.08
CA ASP A 248 -5.62 -27.05 4.51
C ASP A 248 -4.96 -28.35 5.03
N ASP A 249 -5.28 -29.48 4.39
CA ASP A 249 -4.73 -30.81 4.64
C ASP A 249 -3.40 -31.11 3.92
N ALA A 250 -2.86 -30.15 3.17
CA ALA A 250 -1.57 -30.32 2.52
C ALA A 250 -0.46 -30.59 3.56
N ALA A 251 0.42 -31.54 3.24
CA ALA A 251 1.52 -31.92 4.12
C ALA A 251 2.47 -30.73 4.39
N GLU A 252 2.95 -30.62 5.64
CA GLU A 252 3.80 -29.51 6.09
C GLU A 252 5.03 -29.25 5.19
N PRO A 253 5.77 -30.28 4.71
CA PRO A 253 6.90 -30.05 3.79
C PRO A 253 6.51 -29.42 2.46
N THR A 254 5.25 -29.57 2.04
CA THR A 254 4.70 -28.92 0.84
C THR A 254 4.38 -27.46 1.12
N LYS A 255 3.81 -27.17 2.29
CA LYS A 255 3.55 -25.80 2.77
C LYS A 255 4.84 -24.98 2.87
N GLU A 256 5.88 -25.56 3.48
CA GLU A 256 7.20 -24.93 3.60
C GLU A 256 7.82 -24.61 2.23
N LYS A 257 7.80 -25.55 1.27
CA LYS A 257 8.32 -25.32 -0.09
C LYS A 257 7.58 -24.22 -0.84
N VAL A 258 6.25 -24.14 -0.68
CA VAL A 258 5.44 -23.10 -1.32
C VAL A 258 5.73 -21.74 -0.69
N GLN A 259 5.83 -21.67 0.64
CA GLN A 259 6.24 -20.44 1.34
C GLN A 259 7.65 -20.01 0.92
N GLU A 260 8.59 -20.94 0.81
CA GLU A 260 9.96 -20.67 0.35
C GLU A 260 9.97 -20.12 -1.08
N TYR A 261 9.20 -20.72 -2.01
CA TYR A 261 9.09 -20.24 -3.38
C TYR A 261 8.56 -18.81 -3.45
N TYR A 262 7.42 -18.54 -2.79
CA TYR A 262 6.81 -17.22 -2.83
C TYR A 262 7.62 -16.18 -2.05
N GLY A 263 8.28 -16.56 -0.96
CA GLY A 263 9.24 -15.71 -0.25
C GLY A 263 10.37 -15.26 -1.18
N LYS A 264 11.02 -16.21 -1.87
CA LYS A 264 12.05 -15.90 -2.89
C LYS A 264 11.50 -15.04 -4.03
N TYR A 265 10.30 -15.35 -4.52
CA TYR A 265 9.65 -14.59 -5.60
C TYR A 265 9.38 -13.14 -5.22
N ILE A 266 8.94 -12.92 -3.98
CA ILE A 266 8.67 -11.59 -3.43
C ILE A 266 9.98 -10.82 -3.22
N ASP A 267 11.01 -11.45 -2.66
CA ASP A 267 12.33 -10.85 -2.49
C ASP A 267 13.00 -10.45 -3.82
N LEU A 268 12.74 -11.22 -4.89
CA LEU A 268 13.14 -10.88 -6.26
C LEU A 268 12.38 -9.67 -6.81
N THR A 269 11.14 -9.46 -6.37
CA THR A 269 10.28 -8.37 -6.86
C THR A 269 10.52 -7.08 -6.08
N ASP A 270 10.64 -7.16 -4.75
CA ASP A 270 10.99 -6.04 -3.87
C ASP A 270 11.55 -6.55 -2.53
N ARG A 271 12.84 -6.29 -2.27
CA ARG A 271 13.55 -6.68 -1.03
C ARG A 271 13.03 -5.98 0.23
N GLN A 272 12.26 -4.90 0.10
CA GLN A 272 11.62 -4.21 1.21
C GLN A 272 10.23 -4.77 1.52
N MET A 273 9.71 -5.68 0.68
CA MET A 273 8.47 -6.36 0.95
C MET A 273 8.69 -7.46 1.99
N ARG A 274 7.80 -7.52 2.98
CA ARG A 274 7.75 -8.53 4.04
C ARG A 274 6.44 -9.28 3.92
N VAL A 275 6.49 -10.58 4.17
CA VAL A 275 5.33 -11.47 4.01
C VAL A 275 4.87 -11.92 5.37
N TYR A 276 3.59 -11.69 5.66
CA TYR A 276 2.90 -12.36 6.74
C TYR A 276 2.23 -13.62 6.19
N TRP A 277 2.60 -14.78 6.71
CA TRP A 277 2.01 -16.08 6.35
C TRP A 277 0.79 -16.39 7.21
N GLY A 278 -0.38 -16.04 6.72
CA GLY A 278 -1.67 -16.26 7.36
C GLY A 278 -2.81 -15.59 6.60
N THR A 279 -4.04 -15.78 7.07
CA THR A 279 -5.21 -15.17 6.45
C THR A 279 -5.30 -13.67 6.76
N ALA A 280 -6.09 -12.94 5.96
CA ALA A 280 -6.34 -11.51 6.22
C ALA A 280 -6.95 -11.31 7.62
N GLU A 281 -7.83 -12.20 8.04
CA GLU A 281 -8.51 -12.19 9.34
C GLU A 281 -7.52 -12.43 10.48
N GLN A 282 -6.61 -13.40 10.33
CA GLN A 282 -5.57 -13.68 11.32
C GLN A 282 -4.66 -12.48 11.50
N PHE A 283 -4.17 -11.90 10.39
CA PHE A 283 -3.32 -10.72 10.44
C PHE A 283 -4.03 -9.52 11.07
N ILE A 284 -5.27 -9.25 10.68
CA ILE A 284 -6.04 -8.13 11.20
C ILE A 284 -6.36 -8.31 12.69
N ALA A 285 -6.73 -9.52 13.12
CA ALA A 285 -6.93 -9.83 14.54
C ALA A 285 -5.64 -9.61 15.35
N GLU A 286 -4.49 -10.09 14.84
CA GLU A 286 -3.19 -9.87 15.49
C GLU A 286 -2.81 -8.38 15.53
N LEU A 287 -3.04 -7.64 14.44
CA LEU A 287 -2.84 -6.19 14.37
C LEU A 287 -3.69 -5.46 15.42
N GLY A 288 -4.96 -5.84 15.57
CA GLY A 288 -5.86 -5.30 16.59
C GLY A 288 -5.38 -5.58 18.00
N GLN A 289 -5.00 -6.83 18.30
CA GLN A 289 -4.48 -7.23 19.61
C GLN A 289 -3.18 -6.50 19.97
N ARG A 290 -2.21 -6.45 19.05
CA ARG A 290 -0.92 -5.77 19.26
C ARG A 290 -1.12 -4.27 19.49
N ARG A 291 -2.13 -3.66 18.86
CA ARG A 291 -2.50 -2.25 19.12
C ARG A 291 -3.15 -2.03 20.49
N GLN A 292 -3.96 -2.97 20.98
CA GLN A 292 -4.62 -2.84 22.28
C GLN A 292 -3.67 -3.17 23.45
N GLY A 293 -2.77 -4.13 23.27
CA GLY A 293 -1.71 -4.47 24.24
C GLY A 293 -0.56 -3.47 24.27
N ALA A 294 -0.38 -2.72 23.19
CA ALA A 294 0.37 -1.47 23.21
C ALA A 294 -0.50 -0.40 23.87
N THR A 295 -0.48 -0.31 25.21
CA THR A 295 -1.10 0.81 25.93
C THR A 295 -0.78 2.10 25.18
N PRO A 296 -1.78 2.90 24.76
CA PRO A 296 -1.49 4.21 24.22
C PRO A 296 -0.80 4.92 25.36
N THR A 297 0.50 5.12 25.25
CA THR A 297 1.14 6.13 26.08
C THR A 297 0.38 7.39 25.70
N PRO A 298 -0.35 8.03 26.64
CA PRO A 298 -0.94 9.32 26.32
C PRO A 298 0.18 10.15 25.71
N HIS A 299 -0.08 10.69 24.52
CA HIS A 299 0.80 11.67 23.91
C HIS A 299 0.89 12.85 24.90
N ALA A 300 1.76 12.74 25.90
CA ALA A 300 2.71 13.80 26.12
C ALA A 300 3.30 14.06 24.74
N ALA A 301 3.20 15.29 24.26
CA ALA A 301 3.97 15.73 23.13
C ALA A 301 5.44 15.42 23.44
N VAL A 302 5.89 14.22 23.06
CA VAL A 302 7.30 13.95 22.89
C VAL A 302 7.59 14.76 21.65
N ALA A 303 8.05 16.00 21.90
CA ALA A 303 8.67 16.81 20.89
C ALA A 303 9.61 15.87 20.14
N VAL A 304 9.33 15.62 18.86
CA VAL A 304 10.36 15.09 17.97
C VAL A 304 11.54 16.01 18.20
N PRO A 305 12.70 15.54 18.72
CA PRO A 305 13.81 16.44 18.96
C PRO A 305 14.12 17.07 17.61
N THR A 306 13.83 18.36 17.51
CA THR A 306 14.07 19.12 16.31
C THR A 306 15.59 19.16 16.21
N ILE A 307 16.15 18.54 15.17
CA ILE A 307 17.59 18.53 14.98
C ILE A 307 18.03 19.99 14.93
N ASP A 308 18.78 20.41 15.96
CA ASP A 308 19.37 21.72 16.00
C ASP A 308 20.42 21.80 14.88
N LEU A 309 20.07 22.50 13.81
CA LEU A 309 20.90 22.62 12.62
C LEU A 309 22.24 23.29 12.91
N LEU A 310 22.27 24.23 13.87
CA LEU A 310 23.50 24.91 14.26
C LEU A 310 24.41 23.93 15.01
N ARG A 311 23.83 23.15 15.92
CA ARG A 311 24.56 22.09 16.63
C ARG A 311 25.07 21.01 15.68
N LEU A 312 24.24 20.56 14.74
CA LEU A 312 24.62 19.57 13.74
C LEU A 312 25.79 20.08 12.87
N GLN A 313 25.70 21.32 12.39
CA GLN A 313 26.77 21.94 11.61
C GLN A 313 28.05 22.11 12.43
N SER A 314 27.95 22.54 13.69
CA SER A 314 29.10 22.64 14.59
C SER A 314 29.77 21.29 14.81
N ASN A 315 28.99 20.27 15.18
CA ASN A 315 29.52 18.92 15.41
C ASN A 315 30.18 18.35 14.14
N LEU A 316 29.58 18.52 12.96
CA LEU A 316 30.19 18.12 11.69
C LEU A 316 31.52 18.85 11.46
N SER A 317 31.56 20.15 11.78
CA SER A 317 32.77 20.97 11.66
C SER A 317 33.85 20.55 12.66
N ASP A 318 33.49 20.10 13.84
CA ASP A 318 34.46 19.81 14.91
C ASP A 318 34.99 18.37 14.84
N THR A 319 34.25 17.43 14.24
CA THR A 319 34.51 15.98 14.40
C THR A 319 34.89 15.24 13.12
N PHE A 320 34.65 15.85 11.95
CA PHE A 320 35.02 15.28 10.65
C PHE A 320 35.94 16.22 9.88
N ASN A 321 36.91 15.68 9.15
CA ASN A 321 37.65 16.43 8.14
C ASN A 321 36.91 16.41 6.78
N LEU A 322 37.36 17.23 5.82
CA LEU A 322 36.68 17.35 4.52
C LEU A 322 36.65 16.03 3.74
N GLN A 323 37.72 15.25 3.75
CA GLN A 323 37.78 13.97 3.04
C GLN A 323 36.82 12.95 3.64
N GLU A 324 36.72 12.90 4.98
CA GLU A 324 35.76 12.03 5.67
C GLU A 324 34.32 12.44 5.34
N LEU A 325 34.01 13.74 5.30
CA LEU A 325 32.68 14.23 4.93
C LEU A 325 32.35 13.86 3.48
N GLN A 326 33.29 13.98 2.55
CA GLN A 326 33.12 13.60 1.15
C GLN A 326 32.89 12.09 1.01
N GLN A 327 33.68 11.26 1.68
CA GLN A 327 33.51 9.80 1.70
C GLN A 327 32.15 9.39 2.29
N MET A 328 31.79 9.94 3.45
CA MET A 328 30.49 9.69 4.07
C MET A 328 29.34 10.11 3.14
N THR A 329 29.48 11.26 2.45
CA THR A 329 28.49 11.76 1.50
C THR A 329 28.34 10.80 0.31
N GLN A 330 29.43 10.26 -0.22
CA GLN A 330 29.41 9.34 -1.35
C GLN A 330 28.91 7.94 -1.01
N TYR A 331 29.44 7.37 0.07
CA TYR A 331 29.32 5.93 0.34
C TYR A 331 28.17 5.63 1.30
N ASP A 332 28.05 6.38 2.40
CA ASP A 332 27.00 6.16 3.38
C ASP A 332 25.69 6.84 2.98
N LEU A 333 25.77 8.10 2.52
CA LEU A 333 24.59 8.89 2.16
C LEU A 333 24.18 8.72 0.69
N ARG A 334 25.06 8.14 -0.14
CA ARG A 334 24.85 7.90 -1.58
C ARG A 334 24.46 9.18 -2.34
N ILE A 335 25.13 10.28 -2.02
CA ILE A 335 24.94 11.58 -2.64
C ILE A 335 26.14 11.82 -3.56
N ASP A 336 25.85 12.12 -4.82
CA ASP A 336 26.83 12.69 -5.73
C ASP A 336 27.14 14.13 -5.31
N TYR A 337 28.36 14.36 -4.87
CA TYR A 337 28.84 15.64 -4.34
C TYR A 337 29.79 16.36 -5.31
N GLU A 338 29.90 15.93 -6.58
CA GLU A 338 30.78 16.59 -7.56
C GLU A 338 30.47 18.09 -7.76
N THR A 339 29.25 18.51 -7.43
CA THR A 339 28.80 19.91 -7.50
C THR A 339 28.91 20.65 -6.15
N PHE A 340 29.40 20.01 -5.10
CA PHE A 340 29.48 20.60 -3.76
C PHE A 340 30.73 21.49 -3.65
N PRO A 341 30.71 22.52 -2.78
CA PRO A 341 31.87 23.37 -2.56
C PRO A 341 33.09 22.62 -1.98
N ASP A 342 34.28 22.96 -2.44
CA ASP A 342 35.54 22.30 -2.04
C ASP A 342 36.10 22.73 -0.66
N THR A 343 35.42 23.63 0.04
CA THR A 343 35.84 24.07 1.39
C THR A 343 34.98 23.42 2.46
N LYS A 344 35.60 22.94 3.54
CA LYS A 344 34.91 22.25 4.65
C LYS A 344 33.66 22.98 5.17
N PRO A 345 33.69 24.29 5.49
CA PRO A 345 32.51 24.98 6.00
C PRO A 345 31.38 25.07 4.97
N ALA A 346 31.71 25.36 3.71
CA ALA A 346 30.72 25.45 2.64
C ALA A 346 30.14 24.07 2.27
N PHE A 347 30.97 23.02 2.30
CA PHE A 347 30.54 21.64 2.11
C PHE A 347 29.53 21.21 3.18
N ILE A 348 29.83 21.46 4.46
CA ILE A 348 28.93 21.14 5.59
C ILE A 348 27.60 21.86 5.44
N LEU A 349 27.63 23.17 5.16
CA LEU A 349 26.41 23.95 4.98
C LEU A 349 25.57 23.43 3.81
N HIS A 350 26.23 23.11 2.68
CA HIS A 350 25.55 22.57 1.51
C HIS A 350 24.96 21.19 1.80
N LEU A 351 25.71 20.29 2.44
CA LEU A 351 25.25 18.95 2.82
C LEU A 351 24.05 19.01 3.76
N VAL A 352 24.12 19.80 4.83
CA VAL A 352 23.01 19.95 5.78
C VAL A 352 21.78 20.54 5.10
N THR A 353 21.95 21.56 4.25
CA THR A 353 20.85 22.17 3.49
C THR A 353 20.24 21.18 2.49
N TYR A 354 21.08 20.42 1.79
CA TYR A 354 20.66 19.38 0.86
C TYR A 354 19.84 18.29 1.58
N MET A 355 20.31 17.83 2.74
CA MET A 355 19.64 16.82 3.56
C MET A 355 18.34 17.37 4.19
N GLN A 356 18.32 18.64 4.61
CA GLN A 356 17.11 19.29 5.11
C GLN A 356 16.02 19.39 4.04
N ARG A 357 16.36 19.88 2.84
CA ARG A 357 15.41 20.01 1.72
C ARG A 357 14.80 18.67 1.30
N ARG A 358 15.55 17.58 1.47
CA ARG A 358 15.12 16.21 1.15
C ARG A 358 14.51 15.46 2.33
N GLY A 359 14.39 16.10 3.51
CA GLY A 359 13.84 15.46 4.72
C GLY A 359 14.70 14.32 5.30
N ARG A 360 16.00 14.30 5.00
CA ARG A 360 16.97 13.24 5.36
C ARG A 360 17.89 13.63 6.53
N LEU A 361 17.60 14.69 7.29
CA LEU A 361 18.48 15.12 8.40
C LEU A 361 18.72 14.05 9.48
N TYR A 362 17.70 13.22 9.77
CA TYR A 362 17.87 12.11 10.72
C TYR A 362 18.81 11.03 10.18
N GLU A 363 18.80 10.79 8.88
CA GLU A 363 19.72 9.83 8.25
C GLU A 363 21.16 10.35 8.32
N LEU A 364 21.37 11.66 8.09
CA LEU A 364 22.67 12.29 8.31
C LEU A 364 23.11 12.13 9.78
N ALA A 365 22.24 12.43 10.74
CA ALA A 365 22.53 12.29 12.16
C ALA A 365 22.82 10.83 12.58
N GLU A 366 22.11 9.85 12.04
CA GLU A 366 22.34 8.41 12.30
C GLU A 366 23.69 7.94 11.75
N VAL A 367 24.05 8.36 10.53
CA VAL A 367 25.36 8.05 9.95
C VAL A 367 26.46 8.70 10.79
N CYS A 368 26.30 9.97 11.18
CA CYS A 368 27.26 10.64 12.05
C CYS A 368 27.37 9.98 13.44
N GLN A 369 26.25 9.53 14.03
CA GLN A 369 26.23 8.81 15.30
C GLN A 369 26.93 7.44 15.20
N ARG A 370 26.82 6.76 14.06
CA ARG A 370 27.53 5.50 13.82
C ARG A 370 29.04 5.71 13.73
N GLU A 371 29.47 6.73 12.98
CA GLU A 371 30.88 7.05 12.77
C GLU A 371 31.54 7.70 14.01
N ARG A 372 30.77 8.46 14.79
CA ARG A 372 31.22 9.18 16.00
C ARG A 372 30.20 8.97 17.13
N PRO A 373 30.20 7.79 17.76
CA PRO A 373 29.21 7.44 18.79
C PRO A 373 29.36 8.23 20.09
N HIS A 374 30.51 8.88 20.30
CA HIS A 374 30.83 9.68 21.49
C HIS A 374 30.33 11.14 21.40
N VAL A 375 29.80 11.56 20.24
CA VAL A 375 29.28 12.91 20.01
C VAL A 375 27.76 12.85 20.06
N GLN A 376 27.13 13.85 20.67
CA GLN A 376 25.67 13.93 20.71
C GLN A 376 25.14 14.62 19.44
N TRP A 377 24.53 13.83 18.54
CA TRP A 377 24.02 14.28 17.25
C TRP A 377 22.53 14.65 17.23
N LEU A 378 21.77 14.18 18.23
CA LEU A 378 20.32 14.41 18.40
C LEU A 378 20.01 15.22 19.66
#